data_AF-A0AA37LRQ9-F1
#
_entry.id   AF-A0AA37LRQ9-F1
#
_cell.length_a   1.000
_cell.length_b   1.000
_cell.length_c   1.000
_cell.angle_alpha   90.00
_cell.angle_beta   90.00
_cell.angle_gamma   90.00
#
_symmetry.space_group_name_H-M   'P 1'
#
loop_
_entity.id
_entity.type
_entity.pdbx_description
1 polymer ?
#
loop_
_entity_poly.entity_id
_entity_poly.type
_entity_poly.pdbx_seq_one_letter_code
_entity_poly.pdbx_strand_id
1 'polypeptide(L)'
;MQDLADLQSIPADKPLEYDGETNQAYDILLDLKAAPYAEDQPISFLRTIARVAGVFVTSELADNLYAFLGMIDGSGFTPNYEISIKQNFTAFAVAMARVFGSLDFLSLWSANLDALLPNTPEELKNFPSWVPSYSGIPLSAPHRLASGGIRTSRVTVNWNAANGRRHIHSQPEDAVTTGRLQVRGKVIDHIHTISTAKTARYWIMDESYLDSLVQQLRKDLPNSPFENWTLTSLVHFLNTLAANGNTPAETPEVVLGWKPRDFPKELIDMNGYNASLAPCLAMARGRKFATTEKGRIGMVPWIGSKGRSEEQKGSMIVVLHGCCVPIILDLVREEEYQVVGECYIEDVMLGEVVNWEEEEADTFILI
;
A
#
# COMPACT_ATOMS: atom_id res chain seq x y z
N MET A 1 1.73 -11.13 17.55
CA MET A 1 2.01 -9.98 18.45
C MET A 1 3.34 -9.31 18.11
N GLN A 2 4.48 -10.00 18.08
CA GLN A 2 5.77 -9.36 17.74
C GLN A 2 5.78 -8.69 16.36
N ASP A 3 5.21 -9.32 15.33
CA ASP A 3 5.13 -8.72 13.98
C ASP A 3 4.28 -7.44 13.93
N LEU A 4 3.25 -7.36 14.77
CA LEU A 4 2.40 -6.18 14.90
C LEU A 4 3.11 -5.07 15.69
N ALA A 5 3.84 -5.44 16.74
CA ALA A 5 4.69 -4.53 17.48
C ALA A 5 5.81 -3.97 16.60
N ASP A 6 6.42 -4.78 15.73
CA ASP A 6 7.42 -4.36 14.75
C ASP A 6 6.80 -3.37 13.74
N LEU A 7 5.58 -3.63 13.26
CA LEU A 7 4.78 -2.72 12.44
C LEU A 7 4.42 -1.40 13.14
N GLN A 8 4.45 -1.35 14.48
CA GLN A 8 4.09 -0.19 15.31
C GLN A 8 5.29 0.52 15.93
N SER A 9 6.44 -0.14 16.03
CA SER A 9 7.63 0.40 16.69
C SER A 9 8.30 1.52 15.88
N ILE A 10 8.10 2.74 16.35
CA ILE A 10 9.12 3.79 16.33
C ILE A 10 9.77 3.71 17.72
N PRO A 11 11.10 3.65 17.89
CA PRO A 11 11.70 3.72 19.21
C PRO A 11 11.39 5.10 19.78
N ALA A 12 10.93 5.13 21.01
CA ALA A 12 10.84 6.35 21.82
C ALA A 12 12.21 7.01 22.07
N ASP A 13 13.31 6.37 21.64
CA ASP A 13 14.68 6.77 21.96
C ASP A 13 15.26 7.85 21.04
N LYS A 14 14.48 8.42 20.13
CA LYS A 14 14.75 9.81 19.72
C LYS A 14 14.01 10.70 20.71
N PRO A 15 14.71 11.57 21.45
CA PRO A 15 14.04 12.74 21.97
C PRO A 15 13.50 13.46 20.73
N LEU A 16 12.18 13.46 20.57
CA LEU A 16 11.50 14.62 20.00
C LEU A 16 11.69 15.74 21.02
N GLU A 17 12.92 16.21 21.21
CA GLU A 17 13.12 17.62 21.54
C GLU A 17 12.75 18.36 20.26
N TYR A 18 11.45 18.52 20.09
CA TYR A 18 10.80 19.17 18.98
C TYR A 18 10.29 20.50 19.52
N ASP A 19 11.11 21.53 19.33
CA ASP A 19 10.79 22.91 19.63
C ASP A 19 9.91 23.47 18.51
N GLY A 20 8.60 23.62 18.78
CA GLY A 20 7.64 24.31 17.91
C GLY A 20 6.64 23.39 17.21
N GLU A 21 5.38 23.41 17.68
CA GLU A 21 4.24 22.65 17.16
C GLU A 21 4.03 22.82 15.63
N THR A 22 4.42 21.82 14.83
CA THR A 22 3.82 21.61 13.51
C THR A 22 2.47 20.96 13.72
N ASN A 23 1.41 21.73 13.55
CA ASN A 23 0.06 21.21 13.57
C ASN A 23 -0.19 20.45 12.25
N GLN A 24 0.05 19.13 12.25
CA GLN A 24 -0.10 18.28 11.06
C GLN A 24 -1.50 18.40 10.43
N ALA A 25 -2.54 18.59 11.25
CA ALA A 25 -3.89 18.83 10.76
C ALA A 25 -3.97 20.15 9.99
N TYR A 26 -3.37 21.22 10.52
CA TYR A 26 -3.27 22.51 9.85
C TYR A 26 -2.51 22.42 8.52
N ASP A 27 -1.39 21.70 8.47
CA ASP A 27 -0.62 21.51 7.24
C ASP A 27 -1.42 20.75 6.18
N ILE A 28 -2.17 19.71 6.57
CA ILE A 28 -3.07 19.00 5.67
C ILE A 28 -4.14 19.94 5.11
N LEU A 29 -4.76 20.76 5.97
CA LEU A 29 -5.80 21.70 5.54
C LEU A 29 -5.22 22.80 4.63
N LEU A 30 -4.01 23.27 4.89
CA LEU A 30 -3.31 24.21 4.01
C LEU A 30 -2.98 23.58 2.65
N ASP A 31 -2.51 22.33 2.64
CA ASP A 31 -2.25 21.60 1.40
C ASP A 31 -3.54 21.43 0.57
N LEU A 32 -4.64 21.04 1.20
CA LEU A 32 -5.95 20.91 0.54
C LEU A 32 -6.46 22.24 -0.03
N LYS A 33 -6.18 23.35 0.66
CA LYS A 33 -6.50 24.70 0.17
C LYS A 33 -5.61 25.12 -1.00
N ALA A 34 -4.32 24.78 -0.96
CA ALA A 34 -3.33 25.18 -1.95
C ALA A 34 -3.41 24.35 -3.24
N ALA A 35 -3.77 23.08 -3.12
CA ALA A 35 -3.97 22.15 -4.23
C ALA A 35 -5.34 21.45 -4.07
N PRO A 36 -6.44 22.13 -4.45
CA PRO A 36 -7.78 21.56 -4.38
C PRO A 36 -7.88 20.29 -5.21
N TYR A 37 -8.73 19.38 -4.76
CA TYR A 37 -9.08 18.18 -5.52
C TYR A 37 -9.68 18.56 -6.87
N ALA A 38 -9.08 18.10 -7.97
CA ALA A 38 -9.46 18.47 -9.33
C ALA A 38 -9.57 17.26 -10.28
N GLU A 39 -9.43 16.04 -9.77
CA GLU A 39 -9.36 14.82 -10.58
C GLU A 39 -10.69 14.05 -10.58
N ASP A 40 -11.10 13.55 -11.74
CA ASP A 40 -12.31 12.72 -11.90
C ASP A 40 -12.17 11.30 -11.31
N GLN A 41 -10.98 10.93 -10.83
CA GLN A 41 -10.64 9.60 -10.35
C GLN A 41 -10.44 9.56 -8.83
N PRO A 42 -10.90 8.51 -8.15
CA PRO A 42 -10.92 8.46 -6.69
C PRO A 42 -9.55 8.38 -6.02
N ILE A 43 -8.46 8.15 -6.77
CA ILE A 43 -7.14 7.86 -6.19
C ILE A 43 -6.63 9.04 -5.33
N SER A 44 -6.83 10.28 -5.75
CA SER A 44 -6.44 11.46 -4.96
C SER A 44 -7.27 11.60 -3.67
N PHE A 45 -8.53 11.15 -3.68
CA PHE A 45 -9.37 11.11 -2.50
C PHE A 45 -8.87 10.04 -1.53
N LEU A 46 -8.59 8.82 -2.02
CA LEU A 46 -8.03 7.72 -1.23
C LEU A 46 -6.69 8.10 -0.60
N ARG A 47 -5.85 8.85 -1.33
CA ARG A 47 -4.59 9.43 -0.83
C ARG A 47 -4.83 10.38 0.33
N THR A 48 -5.80 11.28 0.19
CA THR A 48 -6.15 12.23 1.24
C THR A 48 -6.67 11.51 2.47
N ILE A 49 -7.63 10.59 2.31
CA ILE A 49 -8.20 9.79 3.40
C ILE A 49 -7.10 9.04 4.17
N ALA A 50 -6.16 8.41 3.46
CA ALA A 50 -5.06 7.70 4.12
C ALA A 50 -4.17 8.62 4.98
N ARG A 51 -4.03 9.91 4.60
CA ARG A 51 -3.27 10.90 5.35
C ARG A 51 -4.03 11.46 6.56
N VAL A 52 -5.33 11.70 6.42
CA VAL A 52 -6.16 12.33 7.48
C VAL A 52 -6.62 11.33 8.54
N ALA A 53 -6.78 10.05 8.20
CA ALA A 53 -7.29 9.00 9.09
C ALA A 53 -6.48 8.84 10.40
N GLY A 54 -5.19 9.21 10.41
CA GLY A 54 -4.34 9.16 11.59
C GLY A 54 -4.13 10.49 12.31
N VAL A 55 -4.71 11.58 11.80
CA VAL A 55 -4.45 12.94 12.30
C VAL A 55 -5.71 13.57 12.88
N PHE A 56 -6.88 13.33 12.29
CA PHE A 56 -8.14 13.90 12.73
C PHE A 56 -8.83 12.95 13.71
N VAL A 57 -9.25 13.47 14.86
CA VAL A 57 -10.03 12.74 15.85
C VAL A 57 -11.50 13.03 15.61
N THR A 58 -12.31 11.98 15.48
CA THR A 58 -13.75 12.09 15.26
C THR A 58 -14.55 11.68 16.50
N SER A 59 -15.73 12.28 16.67
CA SER A 59 -16.66 11.89 17.74
C SER A 59 -17.40 10.61 17.39
N GLU A 60 -17.82 10.46 16.13
CA GLU A 60 -18.37 9.23 15.59
C GLU A 60 -17.34 8.56 14.69
N LEU A 61 -17.16 7.24 14.80
CA LEU A 61 -16.18 6.50 13.99
C LEU A 61 -16.43 6.62 12.49
N ALA A 62 -17.70 6.75 12.09
CA ALA A 62 -18.09 6.87 10.70
C ALA A 62 -17.64 8.19 10.05
N ASP A 63 -17.42 9.24 10.85
CA ASP A 63 -16.99 10.55 10.36
C ASP A 63 -15.57 10.53 9.79
N ASN A 64 -14.76 9.50 10.08
CA ASN A 64 -13.46 9.28 9.43
C ASN A 64 -13.60 9.19 7.90
N LEU A 65 -14.73 8.68 7.43
CA LEU A 65 -15.10 8.67 6.02
C LEU A 65 -15.93 9.92 5.67
N TYR A 66 -16.97 10.22 6.45
CA TYR A 66 -17.99 11.19 6.05
C TYR A 66 -17.48 12.62 5.93
N ALA A 67 -16.52 13.01 6.79
CA ALA A 67 -16.01 14.38 6.84
C ALA A 67 -15.37 14.84 5.52
N PHE A 68 -14.93 13.90 4.67
CA PHE A 68 -14.21 14.21 3.44
C PHE A 68 -15.02 13.88 2.18
N LEU A 69 -16.25 13.36 2.29
CA LEU A 69 -17.06 12.99 1.10
C LEU A 69 -17.34 14.17 0.17
N GLY A 70 -17.39 15.40 0.70
CA GLY A 70 -17.52 16.61 -0.12
C GLY A 70 -16.33 16.88 -1.03
N MET A 71 -15.24 16.12 -0.91
CA MET A 71 -14.09 16.19 -1.83
C MET A 71 -14.24 15.30 -3.07
N ILE A 72 -15.19 14.36 -3.07
CA ILE A 72 -15.36 13.41 -4.16
C ILE A 72 -16.76 13.51 -4.75
N ASP A 73 -16.84 14.27 -5.85
CA ASP A 73 -18.07 14.44 -6.60
C ASP A 73 -18.47 13.15 -7.32
N GLY A 74 -19.78 12.92 -7.42
CA GLY A 74 -20.32 11.81 -8.20
C GLY A 74 -20.18 10.43 -7.55
N SER A 75 -19.65 10.31 -6.33
CA SER A 75 -19.48 9.01 -5.66
C SER A 75 -20.78 8.19 -5.56
N GLY A 76 -21.94 8.85 -5.55
CA GLY A 76 -23.24 8.17 -5.45
C GLY A 76 -23.46 7.48 -4.10
N PHE A 77 -22.61 7.75 -3.12
CA PHE A 77 -22.73 7.32 -1.74
C PHE A 77 -23.38 8.40 -0.89
N THR A 78 -24.20 8.00 0.08
CA THR A 78 -24.81 8.92 1.05
C THR A 78 -24.65 8.34 2.45
N PRO A 79 -24.02 9.08 3.39
CA PRO A 79 -23.92 8.67 4.78
C PRO A 79 -25.27 8.31 5.39
N ASN A 80 -25.32 7.21 6.14
CA ASN A 80 -26.51 6.80 6.86
C ASN A 80 -26.16 6.36 8.29
N TYR A 81 -26.43 7.20 9.28
CA TYR A 81 -26.16 6.89 10.69
C TYR A 81 -27.14 5.86 11.30
N GLU A 82 -28.18 5.45 10.58
CA GLU A 82 -29.15 4.43 11.03
C GLU A 82 -28.70 3.00 10.76
N ILE A 83 -27.70 2.80 9.89
CA ILE A 83 -27.14 1.49 9.57
C ILE A 83 -25.75 1.31 10.20
N SER A 84 -25.28 0.07 10.28
CA SER A 84 -23.98 -0.22 10.88
C SER A 84 -22.82 0.47 10.13
N ILE A 85 -21.73 0.79 10.86
CA ILE A 85 -20.50 1.35 10.28
C ILE A 85 -19.96 0.43 9.17
N LYS A 86 -19.96 -0.88 9.43
CA LYS A 86 -19.62 -1.91 8.43
C LYS A 86 -20.41 -1.74 7.12
N GLN A 87 -21.73 -1.67 7.20
CA GLN A 87 -22.59 -1.52 6.01
C GLN A 87 -22.31 -0.21 5.27
N ASN A 88 -22.10 0.90 5.97
CA ASN A 88 -21.73 2.17 5.35
C ASN A 88 -20.41 2.10 4.59
N PHE A 89 -19.38 1.53 5.21
CA PHE A 89 -18.04 1.47 4.63
C PHE A 89 -18.00 0.49 3.45
N THR A 90 -18.74 -0.63 3.56
CA THR A 90 -18.96 -1.54 2.44
C THR A 90 -19.71 -0.84 1.30
N ALA A 91 -20.79 -0.10 1.59
CA ALA A 91 -21.54 0.65 0.59
C ALA A 91 -20.69 1.72 -0.11
N PHE A 92 -19.79 2.40 0.62
CA PHE A 92 -18.85 3.33 0.03
C PHE A 92 -17.87 2.64 -0.92
N ALA A 93 -17.24 1.53 -0.51
CA ALA A 93 -16.34 0.77 -1.37
C ALA A 93 -17.05 0.24 -2.64
N VAL A 94 -18.30 -0.23 -2.52
CA VAL A 94 -19.14 -0.63 -3.67
C VAL A 94 -19.43 0.55 -4.59
N ALA A 95 -19.74 1.72 -4.02
CA ALA A 95 -19.97 2.93 -4.79
C ALA A 95 -18.73 3.33 -5.60
N MET A 96 -17.54 3.20 -5.02
CA MET A 96 -16.27 3.46 -5.70
C MET A 96 -16.03 2.51 -6.87
N ALA A 97 -16.24 1.21 -6.65
CA ALA A 97 -16.17 0.18 -7.68
C ALA A 97 -17.17 0.45 -8.81
N ARG A 98 -18.41 0.75 -8.48
CA ARG A 98 -19.52 0.89 -9.44
C ARG A 98 -19.46 2.18 -10.25
N VAL A 99 -19.23 3.32 -9.61
CA VAL A 99 -19.31 4.64 -10.26
C VAL A 99 -18.02 4.94 -11.01
N PHE A 100 -16.86 4.74 -10.39
CA PHE A 100 -15.59 5.13 -10.98
C PHE A 100 -14.92 3.99 -11.77
N GLY A 101 -15.36 2.74 -11.56
CA GLY A 101 -14.66 1.57 -12.08
C GLY A 101 -13.28 1.39 -11.45
N SER A 102 -13.07 1.91 -10.25
CA SER A 102 -11.79 1.82 -9.51
C SER A 102 -11.93 0.87 -8.33
N LEU A 103 -10.91 0.03 -8.17
CA LEU A 103 -10.68 -0.87 -7.05
C LEU A 103 -9.44 -0.45 -6.25
N ASP A 104 -8.90 0.75 -6.45
CA ASP A 104 -7.69 1.21 -5.76
C ASP A 104 -7.85 1.30 -4.24
N PHE A 105 -9.09 1.31 -3.73
CA PHE A 105 -9.35 1.20 -2.29
C PHE A 105 -8.87 -0.14 -1.71
N LEU A 106 -8.66 -1.18 -2.53
CA LEU A 106 -8.07 -2.45 -2.10
C LEU A 106 -6.64 -2.28 -1.56
N SER A 107 -5.91 -1.26 -2.02
CA SER A 107 -4.60 -0.91 -1.44
C SER A 107 -4.68 -0.41 0.00
N LEU A 108 -5.84 0.13 0.38
CA LEU A 108 -6.13 0.56 1.75
C LEU A 108 -6.70 -0.57 2.62
N TRP A 109 -6.51 -1.83 2.21
CA TRP A 109 -6.90 -2.99 2.99
C TRP A 109 -6.46 -2.85 4.46
N SER A 110 -7.42 -3.06 5.35
CA SER A 110 -7.22 -2.92 6.79
C SER A 110 -7.93 -4.01 7.57
N ALA A 111 -9.00 -4.62 7.06
CA ALA A 111 -9.83 -5.59 7.77
C ALA A 111 -9.02 -6.71 8.45
N ASN A 112 -8.00 -7.24 7.75
CA ASN A 112 -7.12 -8.27 8.30
C ASN A 112 -6.22 -7.74 9.44
N LEU A 113 -5.79 -6.48 9.37
CA LEU A 113 -5.00 -5.82 10.41
C LEU A 113 -5.89 -5.44 11.60
N ASP A 114 -7.09 -4.93 11.33
CA ASP A 114 -8.09 -4.54 12.31
C ASP A 114 -8.44 -5.68 13.26
N ALA A 115 -8.55 -6.90 12.75
CA ALA A 115 -8.78 -8.10 13.56
C ALA A 115 -7.60 -8.47 14.48
N LEU A 116 -6.37 -8.07 14.13
CA LEU A 116 -5.15 -8.40 14.86
C LEU A 116 -4.75 -7.31 15.87
N LEU A 117 -5.26 -6.09 15.69
CA LEU A 117 -4.91 -4.93 16.47
C LEU A 117 -5.71 -4.89 17.78
N PRO A 118 -5.04 -4.82 18.95
CA PRO A 118 -5.73 -4.89 20.24
C PRO A 118 -6.62 -3.67 20.51
N ASN A 119 -6.27 -2.51 19.96
CA ASN A 119 -6.95 -1.24 20.19
C ASN A 119 -7.94 -0.87 19.07
N THR A 120 -8.19 -1.76 18.11
CA THR A 120 -9.19 -1.50 17.07
C THR A 120 -10.59 -1.58 17.67
N PRO A 121 -11.45 -0.56 17.48
CA PRO A 121 -12.86 -0.59 17.89
C PRO A 121 -13.59 -1.82 17.33
N GLU A 122 -14.50 -2.40 18.10
CA GLU A 122 -15.19 -3.64 17.71
C GLU A 122 -16.04 -3.45 16.45
N GLU A 123 -16.59 -2.25 16.27
CA GLU A 123 -17.39 -1.85 15.11
C GLU A 123 -16.59 -1.79 13.81
N LEU A 124 -15.25 -1.74 13.87
CA LEU A 124 -14.34 -1.77 12.72
C LEU A 124 -13.73 -3.16 12.47
N LYS A 125 -14.06 -4.15 13.30
CA LYS A 125 -13.63 -5.54 13.08
C LYS A 125 -14.61 -6.28 12.18
N ASN A 126 -14.14 -7.39 11.61
CA ASN A 126 -14.95 -8.32 10.81
C ASN A 126 -15.57 -7.68 9.56
N PHE A 127 -14.91 -6.69 8.98
CA PHE A 127 -15.23 -6.19 7.65
C PHE A 127 -14.89 -7.24 6.59
N PRO A 128 -15.55 -7.24 5.42
CA PRO A 128 -15.04 -7.99 4.28
C PRO A 128 -13.60 -7.56 4.01
N SER A 129 -12.73 -8.48 3.59
CA SER A 129 -11.28 -8.21 3.48
C SER A 129 -10.93 -7.10 2.50
N TRP A 130 -11.82 -6.84 1.54
CA TRP A 130 -11.71 -5.79 0.53
C TRP A 130 -12.21 -4.42 0.99
N VAL A 131 -12.85 -4.32 2.16
CA VAL A 131 -13.40 -3.06 2.68
C VAL A 131 -12.39 -2.39 3.62
N PRO A 132 -11.91 -1.17 3.30
CA PRO A 132 -11.07 -0.40 4.22
C PRO A 132 -11.88 0.14 5.40
N SER A 133 -11.30 0.16 6.59
CA SER A 133 -11.89 0.74 7.81
C SER A 133 -11.57 2.23 7.99
N TYR A 134 -10.75 2.80 7.10
CA TYR A 134 -10.28 4.18 7.12
C TYR A 134 -9.77 4.67 8.48
N SER A 135 -9.27 3.75 9.31
CA SER A 135 -8.71 4.07 10.61
C SER A 135 -7.21 4.32 10.50
N GLY A 136 -6.71 5.25 11.33
CA GLY A 136 -5.31 5.69 11.25
C GLY A 136 -4.29 4.58 11.49
N ILE A 137 -4.54 3.68 12.45
CA ILE A 137 -3.54 2.67 12.83
C ILE A 137 -3.23 1.71 11.68
N PRO A 138 -4.21 0.98 11.07
CA PRO A 138 -3.96 0.13 9.91
C PRO A 138 -3.41 0.88 8.70
N LEU A 139 -3.76 2.16 8.51
CA LEU A 139 -3.35 2.94 7.34
C LEU A 139 -1.98 3.61 7.51
N SER A 140 -1.49 3.78 8.74
CA SER A 140 -0.21 4.44 9.04
C SER A 140 1.02 3.65 8.59
N ALA A 141 0.96 2.31 8.64
CA ALA A 141 2.00 1.41 8.14
C ALA A 141 1.41 0.03 7.83
N PRO A 142 1.75 -0.60 6.69
CA PRO A 142 2.72 -0.16 5.67
C PRO A 142 2.26 1.08 4.89
N HIS A 143 3.20 1.92 4.43
CA HIS A 143 2.93 3.02 3.49
C HIS A 143 2.35 2.46 2.19
N ARG A 144 1.18 2.89 1.71
CA ARG A 144 0.48 2.23 0.59
C ARG A 144 0.94 2.72 -0.79
N LEU A 145 1.12 1.81 -1.74
CA LEU A 145 1.64 2.08 -3.08
C LEU A 145 0.65 2.92 -3.88
N ALA A 146 -0.64 2.53 -3.91
CA ALA A 146 -1.67 3.31 -4.61
C ALA A 146 -1.89 4.70 -4.00
N SER A 147 -1.56 4.89 -2.71
CA SER A 147 -1.66 6.21 -2.07
C SER A 147 -0.37 7.05 -2.14
N GLY A 148 0.66 6.59 -2.86
CA GLY A 148 1.92 7.33 -3.04
C GLY A 148 2.92 7.19 -1.89
N GLY A 149 2.71 6.23 -1.00
CA GLY A 149 3.69 5.78 -0.02
C GLY A 149 4.11 6.86 0.99
N ILE A 150 5.40 7.14 1.04
CA ILE A 150 6.01 8.15 1.94
C ILE A 150 6.22 9.52 1.23
N ARG A 151 6.16 9.58 -0.11
CA ARG A 151 6.41 10.79 -0.90
C ARG A 151 5.10 11.36 -1.48
N THR A 152 4.13 11.62 -0.60
CA THR A 152 2.72 11.81 -0.98
C THR A 152 2.33 13.22 -1.40
N SER A 153 3.03 14.28 -0.95
CA SER A 153 2.47 15.64 -0.99
C SER A 153 2.58 16.35 -2.34
N ARG A 154 3.40 15.88 -3.30
CA ARG A 154 3.58 16.57 -4.61
C ARG A 154 3.91 15.66 -5.79
N VAL A 155 3.88 14.34 -5.60
CA VAL A 155 4.26 13.38 -6.64
C VAL A 155 3.02 12.71 -7.18
N THR A 156 2.87 12.70 -8.50
CA THR A 156 1.83 11.93 -9.20
C THR A 156 2.13 10.45 -9.03
N VAL A 157 1.13 9.65 -8.64
CA VAL A 157 1.25 8.19 -8.59
C VAL A 157 0.97 7.66 -9.99
N ASN A 158 1.96 7.01 -10.61
CA ASN A 158 1.92 6.56 -12.00
C ASN A 158 1.90 5.03 -12.13
N TRP A 159 1.60 4.31 -11.04
CA TRP A 159 1.33 2.87 -11.12
C TRP A 159 0.16 2.60 -12.06
N ASN A 160 0.26 1.54 -12.86
CA ASN A 160 -0.72 1.20 -13.88
C ASN A 160 -0.75 -0.32 -14.17
N ALA A 161 -0.75 -1.13 -13.12
CA ALA A 161 -0.67 -2.59 -13.24
C ALA A 161 -1.80 -3.18 -14.10
N ALA A 162 -3.01 -2.62 -14.06
CA ALA A 162 -4.15 -3.03 -14.90
C ALA A 162 -4.13 -2.45 -16.33
N ASN A 163 -3.09 -1.70 -16.70
CA ASN A 163 -2.95 -1.05 -18.01
C ASN A 163 -4.20 -0.25 -18.43
N GLY A 164 -4.73 0.58 -17.52
CA GLY A 164 -5.90 1.42 -17.75
C GLY A 164 -7.26 0.72 -17.75
N ARG A 165 -7.31 -0.61 -17.55
CA ARG A 165 -8.57 -1.35 -17.47
C ARG A 165 -9.38 -0.94 -16.25
N ARG A 166 -10.67 -0.72 -16.43
CA ARG A 166 -11.60 -0.34 -15.36
C ARG A 166 -12.40 -1.55 -14.90
N HIS A 167 -12.74 -1.54 -13.62
CA HIS A 167 -13.71 -2.49 -13.09
C HIS A 167 -15.10 -2.22 -13.69
N ILE A 168 -15.77 -3.31 -14.09
CA ILE A 168 -17.17 -3.28 -14.51
C ILE A 168 -17.98 -3.96 -13.40
N HIS A 169 -18.78 -3.16 -12.69
CA HIS A 169 -19.62 -3.66 -11.62
C HIS A 169 -20.85 -4.36 -12.21
N SER A 170 -20.76 -5.68 -12.33
CA SER A 170 -21.81 -6.53 -12.88
C SER A 170 -21.89 -7.83 -12.07
N GLN A 171 -22.59 -7.78 -10.95
CA GLN A 171 -22.85 -8.94 -10.10
C GLN A 171 -24.35 -9.08 -9.78
N PRO A 172 -24.87 -10.31 -9.62
CA PRO A 172 -26.29 -10.53 -9.35
C PRO A 172 -26.68 -10.25 -7.90
N GLU A 173 -25.76 -10.49 -6.96
CA GLU A 173 -25.97 -10.28 -5.53
C GLU A 173 -25.55 -8.87 -5.11
N ASP A 174 -26.24 -8.29 -4.12
CA ASP A 174 -25.82 -7.00 -3.54
C ASP A 174 -24.60 -7.19 -2.62
N ALA A 175 -23.44 -6.67 -3.05
CA ALA A 175 -22.18 -6.75 -2.30
C ALA A 175 -22.27 -6.12 -0.91
N VAL A 176 -23.13 -5.11 -0.70
CA VAL A 176 -23.29 -4.46 0.61
C VAL A 176 -23.91 -5.43 1.62
N THR A 177 -24.93 -6.16 1.20
CA THR A 177 -25.63 -7.14 2.04
C THR A 177 -24.83 -8.41 2.23
N THR A 178 -24.18 -8.92 1.17
CA THR A 178 -23.47 -10.22 1.23
C THR A 178 -22.03 -10.11 1.70
N GLY A 179 -21.40 -8.94 1.59
CA GLY A 179 -19.96 -8.77 1.77
C GLY A 179 -19.13 -9.37 0.63
N ARG A 180 -19.76 -9.81 -0.47
CA ARG A 180 -19.11 -10.49 -1.59
C ARG A 180 -19.01 -9.56 -2.80
N LEU A 181 -17.79 -9.17 -3.17
CA LEU A 181 -17.53 -8.32 -4.32
C LEU A 181 -16.97 -9.16 -5.47
N GLN A 182 -17.69 -9.23 -6.58
CA GLN A 182 -17.22 -9.90 -7.79
C GLN A 182 -16.29 -8.96 -8.56
N VAL A 183 -15.06 -9.40 -8.83
CA VAL A 183 -14.06 -8.63 -9.58
C VAL A 183 -13.49 -9.45 -10.73
N ARG A 184 -12.94 -8.78 -11.73
CA ARG A 184 -12.27 -9.42 -12.88
C ARG A 184 -10.79 -9.09 -12.90
N GLY A 185 -9.98 -10.03 -13.35
CA GLY A 185 -8.53 -9.87 -13.43
C GLY A 185 -7.84 -11.10 -13.97
N LYS A 186 -6.53 -11.20 -13.76
CA LYS A 186 -5.77 -12.40 -14.12
C LYS A 186 -4.72 -12.70 -13.06
N VAL A 187 -4.60 -13.99 -12.72
CA VAL A 187 -3.47 -14.46 -11.92
C VAL A 187 -2.22 -14.37 -12.78
N ILE A 188 -1.29 -13.49 -12.42
CA ILE A 188 -0.06 -13.28 -13.17
C ILE A 188 1.07 -14.17 -12.67
N ASP A 189 1.06 -14.53 -11.39
CA ASP A 189 2.11 -15.33 -10.75
C ASP A 189 1.67 -15.81 -9.36
N HIS A 190 2.53 -16.58 -8.70
CA HIS A 190 2.41 -16.94 -7.29
C HIS A 190 3.69 -16.57 -6.54
N ILE A 191 3.55 -16.29 -5.24
CA ILE A 191 4.72 -16.10 -4.37
C ILE A 191 5.46 -17.43 -4.26
N HIS A 192 6.77 -17.43 -4.55
CA HIS A 192 7.61 -18.60 -4.45
C HIS A 192 8.32 -18.66 -3.09
N THR A 193 9.20 -17.72 -2.81
CA THR A 193 9.96 -17.67 -1.55
C THR A 193 9.86 -16.28 -0.95
N ILE A 194 9.77 -16.21 0.38
CA ILE A 194 9.69 -14.97 1.13
C ILE A 194 10.90 -14.90 2.07
N SER A 195 11.60 -13.77 2.06
CA SER A 195 12.70 -13.53 2.99
C SER A 195 12.20 -13.19 4.40
N THR A 196 13.01 -13.56 5.37
CA THR A 196 12.86 -13.21 6.79
C THR A 196 13.47 -11.85 7.13
N ALA A 197 14.14 -11.19 6.18
CA ALA A 197 14.78 -9.89 6.38
C ALA A 197 13.78 -8.83 6.87
N LYS A 198 14.13 -8.15 7.96
CA LYS A 198 13.29 -7.16 8.64
C LYS A 198 13.87 -5.75 8.48
N THR A 199 13.13 -4.88 7.80
CA THR A 199 13.39 -3.44 7.74
C THR A 199 12.82 -2.69 8.96
N ALA A 200 12.96 -3.29 10.14
CA ALA A 200 12.40 -2.77 11.38
C ALA A 200 13.10 -1.49 11.86
N ARG A 201 14.32 -1.20 11.39
CA ARG A 201 15.12 -0.04 11.82
C ARG A 201 15.33 0.95 10.67
N TYR A 202 14.28 1.32 9.96
CA TYR A 202 14.37 2.20 8.77
C TYR A 202 14.85 3.63 9.07
N TRP A 203 14.89 4.04 10.35
CA TRP A 203 15.51 5.30 10.81
C TRP A 203 17.01 5.15 11.11
N ILE A 204 17.52 3.92 11.20
CA ILE A 204 18.94 3.62 11.34
C ILE A 204 19.52 3.47 9.93
N MET A 205 20.39 4.40 9.57
CA MET A 205 20.96 4.53 8.23
C MET A 205 22.44 4.15 8.21
N ASP A 206 22.91 3.38 9.19
CA ASP A 206 24.30 2.94 9.20
C ASP A 206 24.51 1.81 8.19
N GLU A 207 25.68 1.82 7.56
CA GLU A 207 26.05 0.88 6.49
C GLU A 207 26.05 -0.57 6.96
N SER A 208 26.41 -0.82 8.23
CA SER A 208 26.45 -2.17 8.79
C SER A 208 25.06 -2.82 8.90
N TYR A 209 24.03 -2.03 9.24
CA TYR A 209 22.65 -2.48 9.24
C TYR A 209 22.18 -2.81 7.82
N LEU A 210 22.44 -1.92 6.85
CA LEU A 210 22.01 -2.14 5.47
C LEU A 210 22.71 -3.34 4.83
N ASP A 211 24.01 -3.50 5.10
CA ASP A 211 24.76 -4.69 4.68
C ASP A 211 24.17 -5.96 5.30
N SER A 212 23.78 -5.93 6.58
CA SER A 212 23.15 -7.08 7.22
C SER A 212 21.84 -7.48 6.53
N LEU A 213 21.04 -6.50 6.05
CA LEU A 213 19.84 -6.78 5.27
C LEU A 213 20.18 -7.44 3.94
N VAL A 214 21.17 -6.91 3.21
CA VAL A 214 21.61 -7.50 1.94
C VAL A 214 22.11 -8.93 2.12
N GLN A 215 22.92 -9.19 3.15
CA GLN A 215 23.41 -10.55 3.44
C GLN A 215 22.26 -11.50 3.80
N GLN A 216 21.28 -11.04 4.57
CA GLN A 216 20.10 -11.84 4.90
C GLN A 216 19.27 -12.14 3.65
N LEU A 217 19.08 -11.18 2.75
CA LEU A 217 18.35 -11.37 1.49
C LEU A 217 19.03 -12.41 0.60
N ARG A 218 20.36 -12.33 0.44
CA ARG A 218 21.16 -13.32 -0.30
C ARG A 218 21.01 -14.72 0.27
N LYS A 219 21.01 -14.83 1.60
CA LYS A 219 20.87 -16.10 2.32
C LYS A 219 19.47 -16.69 2.17
N ASP A 220 18.43 -15.87 2.29
CA ASP A 220 17.04 -16.33 2.27
C ASP A 220 16.52 -16.62 0.87
N LEU A 221 17.05 -15.92 -0.14
CA LEU A 221 16.60 -16.00 -1.52
C LEU A 221 17.78 -16.40 -2.44
N PRO A 222 18.42 -17.57 -2.21
CA PRO A 222 19.50 -18.05 -3.08
C PRO A 222 18.96 -18.43 -4.47
N ASN A 223 19.82 -18.46 -5.48
CA ASN A 223 19.44 -18.76 -6.88
C ASN A 223 18.38 -17.80 -7.43
N SER A 224 18.41 -16.54 -6.99
CA SER A 224 17.52 -15.48 -7.43
C SER A 224 18.31 -14.21 -7.74
N PRO A 225 17.71 -13.17 -8.35
CA PRO A 225 18.39 -11.90 -8.54
C PRO A 225 18.98 -11.32 -7.25
N PHE A 226 18.42 -11.66 -6.07
CA PHE A 226 18.93 -11.23 -4.76
C PHE A 226 20.33 -11.77 -4.42
N GLU A 227 20.77 -12.90 -5.00
CA GLU A 227 22.06 -13.52 -4.69
C GLU A 227 23.26 -12.58 -4.96
N ASN A 228 23.12 -11.73 -5.97
CA ASN A 228 24.16 -10.78 -6.36
C ASN A 228 23.86 -9.34 -5.87
N TRP A 229 22.83 -9.15 -5.05
CA TRP A 229 22.45 -7.81 -4.61
C TRP A 229 23.53 -7.15 -3.79
N THR A 230 23.82 -5.91 -4.10
CA THR A 230 24.69 -5.04 -3.30
C THR A 230 23.85 -4.05 -2.51
N LEU A 231 24.50 -3.22 -1.69
CA LEU A 231 23.83 -2.09 -1.05
C LEU A 231 23.17 -1.15 -2.09
N THR A 232 23.86 -0.89 -3.22
CA THR A 232 23.33 -0.15 -4.35
C THR A 232 22.07 -0.81 -4.92
N SER A 233 22.03 -2.15 -5.02
CA SER A 233 20.85 -2.89 -5.50
C SER A 233 19.65 -2.72 -4.58
N LEU A 234 19.86 -2.86 -3.26
CA LEU A 234 18.81 -2.66 -2.26
C LEU A 234 18.23 -1.24 -2.33
N VAL A 235 19.11 -0.23 -2.35
CA VAL A 235 18.69 1.17 -2.41
C VAL A 235 18.03 1.50 -3.74
N HIS A 236 18.56 1.00 -4.86
CA HIS A 236 17.93 1.16 -6.17
C HIS A 236 16.49 0.64 -6.16
N PHE A 237 16.31 -0.60 -5.71
CA PHE A 237 15.01 -1.23 -5.65
C PHE A 237 14.03 -0.43 -4.78
N LEU A 238 14.40 -0.10 -3.54
CA LEU A 238 13.53 0.65 -2.62
C LEU A 238 13.26 2.09 -3.09
N ASN A 239 14.23 2.72 -3.75
CA ASN A 239 14.05 4.05 -4.32
C ASN A 239 13.08 4.04 -5.51
N THR A 240 13.09 2.98 -6.32
CA THR A 240 12.08 2.75 -7.38
C THR A 240 10.68 2.60 -6.78
N LEU A 241 10.51 1.85 -5.69
CA LEU A 241 9.23 1.77 -4.98
C LEU A 241 8.79 3.13 -4.44
N ALA A 242 9.71 3.89 -3.84
CA ALA A 242 9.44 5.21 -3.28
C ALA A 242 9.13 6.28 -4.33
N ALA A 243 9.44 6.02 -5.60
CA ALA A 243 9.15 6.91 -6.72
C ALA A 243 7.73 6.77 -7.28
N ASN A 244 6.91 5.84 -6.77
CA ASN A 244 5.47 5.75 -7.07
C ASN A 244 5.14 5.63 -8.57
N GLY A 245 5.87 4.81 -9.32
CA GLY A 245 5.71 4.63 -10.76
C GLY A 245 6.43 5.69 -11.61
N ASN A 246 7.17 6.60 -10.98
CA ASN A 246 8.03 7.55 -11.67
C ASN A 246 9.48 7.06 -11.71
N THR A 247 10.28 7.65 -12.59
CA THR A 247 11.73 7.50 -12.53
C THR A 247 12.26 8.14 -11.24
N PRO A 248 13.07 7.43 -10.43
CA PRO A 248 13.69 8.02 -9.25
C PRO A 248 14.53 9.25 -9.61
N ALA A 249 14.35 10.33 -8.85
CA ALA A 249 15.05 11.59 -9.08
C ALA A 249 16.55 11.53 -8.72
N GLU A 250 16.93 10.60 -7.84
CA GLU A 250 18.29 10.43 -7.33
C GLU A 250 18.79 9.02 -7.65
N THR A 251 20.08 8.90 -7.99
CA THR A 251 20.71 7.59 -8.13
C THR A 251 20.97 6.95 -6.76
N PRO A 252 21.16 5.63 -6.67
CA PRO A 252 21.43 4.98 -5.39
C PRO A 252 22.66 5.54 -4.68
N GLU A 253 23.71 5.93 -5.40
CA GLU A 253 24.92 6.53 -4.82
C GLU A 253 24.65 7.90 -4.21
N VAL A 254 23.71 8.67 -4.78
CA VAL A 254 23.28 9.96 -4.21
C VAL A 254 22.43 9.71 -2.96
N VAL A 255 21.53 8.73 -2.98
CA VAL A 255 20.70 8.35 -1.83
C VAL A 255 21.56 7.83 -0.66
N LEU A 256 22.63 7.10 -0.96
CA LEU A 256 23.62 6.60 0.00
C LEU A 256 24.62 7.66 0.48
N GLY A 257 24.60 8.88 -0.10
CA GLY A 257 25.54 9.94 0.24
C GLY A 257 26.96 9.73 -0.29
N TRP A 258 27.18 8.75 -1.15
CA TRP A 258 28.48 8.48 -1.80
C TRP A 258 28.79 9.49 -2.92
N LYS A 259 27.76 10.11 -3.49
CA LYS A 259 27.87 11.24 -4.42
C LYS A 259 27.14 12.47 -3.87
N PRO A 260 27.67 13.69 -4.10
CA PRO A 260 26.98 14.91 -3.71
C PRO A 260 25.69 15.09 -4.50
N ARG A 261 24.72 15.77 -3.88
CA ARG A 261 23.50 16.20 -4.57
C ARG A 261 23.78 17.45 -5.42
N ASP A 262 23.27 17.49 -6.64
CA ASP A 262 23.24 18.71 -7.46
C ASP A 262 22.07 19.61 -7.02
N PHE A 263 22.11 20.09 -5.76
CA PHE A 263 21.16 21.08 -5.26
C PHE A 263 21.87 22.42 -4.99
N PRO A 264 21.14 23.55 -5.07
CA PRO A 264 21.60 24.80 -4.52
C PRO A 264 21.99 24.61 -3.05
N LYS A 265 23.15 25.16 -2.66
CA LYS A 265 23.80 24.94 -1.35
C LYS A 265 22.86 25.18 -0.15
N GLU A 266 21.98 26.16 -0.27
CA GLU A 266 20.98 26.55 0.73
C GLU A 266 19.93 25.45 1.02
N LEU A 267 19.57 24.62 0.02
CA LEU A 267 18.63 23.49 0.20
C LEU A 267 19.29 22.24 0.78
N ILE A 268 20.61 22.11 0.62
CA ILE A 268 21.42 21.02 1.18
C ILE A 268 21.57 21.21 2.70
N ASP A 269 21.83 22.45 3.13
CA ASP A 269 22.02 22.82 4.54
C ASP A 269 20.73 22.68 5.37
N MET A 270 19.54 22.79 4.76
CA MET A 270 18.25 22.63 5.43
C MET A 270 17.78 21.17 5.56
N ASN A 271 18.16 20.28 4.65
CA ASN A 271 17.60 18.91 4.57
C ASN A 271 18.60 17.81 4.99
N GLY A 272 19.90 18.11 5.06
CA GLY A 272 20.94 17.12 5.32
C GLY A 272 21.12 16.11 4.17
N TYR A 273 22.27 15.44 4.15
CA TYR A 273 22.64 14.51 3.07
C TYR A 273 21.82 13.20 3.05
N ASN A 274 21.19 12.83 4.19
CA ASN A 274 20.52 11.53 4.39
C ASN A 274 18.99 11.55 4.26
N ALA A 275 18.38 12.66 3.82
CA ALA A 275 16.92 12.80 3.78
C ALA A 275 16.20 11.79 2.87
N SER A 276 16.89 11.21 1.88
CA SER A 276 16.26 10.36 0.86
C SER A 276 16.29 8.86 1.20
N LEU A 277 17.24 8.42 2.02
CA LEU A 277 17.42 7.01 2.38
C LEU A 277 16.34 6.52 3.34
N ALA A 278 16.03 7.29 4.38
CA ALA A 278 14.98 6.94 5.35
C ALA A 278 13.61 6.72 4.68
N PRO A 279 13.13 7.58 3.75
CA PRO A 279 11.94 7.30 2.94
C PRO A 279 12.01 5.99 2.15
N CYS A 280 13.15 5.66 1.54
CA CYS A 280 13.32 4.40 0.80
C CYS A 280 13.16 3.19 1.74
N LEU A 281 13.83 3.23 2.91
CA LEU A 281 13.72 2.17 3.91
C LEU A 281 12.31 2.08 4.52
N ALA A 282 11.63 3.22 4.69
CA ALA A 282 10.26 3.26 5.21
C ALA A 282 9.27 2.57 4.26
N MET A 283 9.50 2.58 2.94
CA MET A 283 8.66 1.82 1.99
C MET A 283 8.70 0.31 2.22
N ALA A 284 9.80 -0.19 2.77
CA ALA A 284 9.91 -1.60 3.14
C ALA A 284 9.19 -1.95 4.44
N ARG A 285 8.80 -0.97 5.27
CA ARG A 285 8.07 -1.22 6.52
C ARG A 285 6.76 -1.93 6.21
N GLY A 286 6.52 -3.04 6.91
CA GLY A 286 5.30 -3.84 6.74
C GLY A 286 5.22 -4.64 5.46
N ARG A 287 6.37 -4.84 4.79
CA ARG A 287 6.49 -5.70 3.61
C ARG A 287 7.67 -6.65 3.75
N LYS A 288 7.59 -7.79 3.06
CA LYS A 288 8.68 -8.78 2.95
C LYS A 288 9.18 -8.80 1.52
N PHE A 289 10.50 -8.91 1.37
CA PHE A 289 11.08 -9.23 0.06
C PHE A 289 10.71 -10.65 -0.33
N ALA A 290 10.39 -10.85 -1.60
CA ALA A 290 9.97 -12.15 -2.11
C ALA A 290 10.40 -12.35 -3.56
N THR A 291 10.45 -13.62 -3.95
CA THR A 291 10.53 -14.07 -5.34
C THR A 291 9.20 -14.68 -5.78
N THR A 292 8.90 -14.62 -7.06
CA THR A 292 7.73 -15.28 -7.66
C THR A 292 8.12 -16.60 -8.36
N GLU A 293 7.14 -17.43 -8.71
CA GLU A 293 7.42 -18.71 -9.39
C GLU A 293 8.03 -18.51 -10.78
N LYS A 294 7.76 -17.37 -11.44
CA LYS A 294 8.42 -16.99 -12.70
C LYS A 294 9.76 -16.27 -12.50
N GLY A 295 10.31 -16.26 -11.28
CA GLY A 295 11.63 -15.70 -10.98
C GLY A 295 11.69 -14.18 -10.88
N ARG A 296 10.55 -13.48 -10.83
CA ARG A 296 10.52 -12.04 -10.56
C ARG A 296 10.81 -11.77 -9.10
N ILE A 297 11.25 -10.55 -8.81
CA ILE A 297 11.48 -10.08 -7.46
C ILE A 297 10.44 -9.03 -7.07
N GLY A 298 10.18 -8.90 -5.77
CA GLY A 298 9.16 -7.98 -5.30
C GLY A 298 9.11 -7.81 -3.79
N MET A 299 8.11 -7.04 -3.36
CA MET A 299 7.73 -6.90 -1.96
C MET A 299 6.25 -7.21 -1.78
N VAL A 300 5.95 -8.07 -0.81
CA VAL A 300 4.60 -8.54 -0.50
C VAL A 300 4.20 -8.13 0.92
N PRO A 301 2.90 -8.06 1.26
CA PRO A 301 2.46 -7.77 2.62
C PRO A 301 3.16 -8.62 3.68
N TRP A 302 3.55 -8.00 4.79
CA TRP A 302 4.19 -8.74 5.88
C TRP A 302 3.27 -9.80 6.50
N ILE A 303 1.99 -9.43 6.64
CA ILE A 303 0.94 -10.23 7.25
C ILE A 303 0.13 -10.91 6.14
N GLY A 304 -0.13 -12.21 6.30
CA GLY A 304 -0.98 -12.99 5.41
C GLY A 304 -0.29 -13.59 4.18
N SER A 305 0.76 -12.96 3.63
CA SER A 305 1.47 -13.50 2.47
C SER A 305 2.17 -14.83 2.77
N LYS A 306 1.92 -15.83 1.92
CA LYS A 306 2.46 -17.19 2.03
C LYS A 306 3.38 -17.50 0.85
N GLY A 307 4.58 -17.97 1.13
CA GLY A 307 5.45 -18.58 0.12
C GLY A 307 4.96 -19.98 -0.24
N ARG A 308 5.56 -20.56 -1.27
CA ARG A 308 5.32 -21.95 -1.67
C ARG A 308 5.73 -22.92 -0.56
N SER A 309 4.93 -23.95 -0.36
CA SER A 309 5.26 -25.12 0.46
C SER A 309 5.33 -26.39 -0.41
N GLU A 310 5.64 -27.54 0.18
CA GLU A 310 5.63 -28.83 -0.53
C GLU A 310 4.22 -29.21 -1.02
N GLU A 311 3.18 -28.77 -0.29
CA GLU A 311 1.80 -29.20 -0.48
C GLU A 311 0.96 -28.16 -1.23
N GLN A 312 1.34 -26.87 -1.20
CA GLN A 312 0.54 -25.77 -1.71
C GLN A 312 1.39 -24.70 -2.41
N LYS A 313 0.85 -24.13 -3.48
CA LYS A 313 1.39 -22.90 -4.07
C LYS A 313 1.30 -21.76 -3.06
N GLY A 314 2.22 -20.79 -3.15
CA GLY A 314 2.11 -19.56 -2.38
C GLY A 314 0.92 -18.70 -2.81
N SER A 315 0.70 -17.60 -2.08
CA SER A 315 -0.38 -16.65 -2.34
C SER A 315 -0.37 -16.16 -3.79
N MET A 316 -1.55 -15.90 -4.34
CA MET A 316 -1.71 -15.50 -5.73
C MET A 316 -1.36 -14.03 -5.90
N ILE A 317 -0.66 -13.71 -6.98
CA ILE A 317 -0.41 -12.34 -7.41
C ILE A 317 -1.36 -12.06 -8.57
N VAL A 318 -2.27 -11.12 -8.39
CA VAL A 318 -3.37 -10.86 -9.32
C VAL A 318 -3.34 -9.41 -9.78
N VAL A 319 -3.49 -9.21 -11.09
CA VAL A 319 -3.80 -7.90 -11.66
C VAL A 319 -5.31 -7.83 -11.84
N LEU A 320 -5.96 -6.97 -11.05
CA LEU A 320 -7.41 -6.75 -11.08
C LEU A 320 -7.74 -5.53 -11.95
N HIS A 321 -8.80 -5.62 -12.76
CA HIS A 321 -9.33 -4.46 -13.48
C HIS A 321 -9.76 -3.39 -12.48
N GLY A 322 -9.37 -2.13 -12.71
CA GLY A 322 -9.62 -1.02 -11.80
C GLY A 322 -8.57 -0.83 -10.69
N CYS A 323 -7.52 -1.66 -10.62
CA CYS A 323 -6.40 -1.46 -9.69
C CYS A 323 -5.14 -0.95 -10.39
N CYS A 324 -4.52 0.10 -9.84
CA CYS A 324 -3.23 0.61 -10.30
C CYS A 324 -2.03 -0.24 -9.86
N VAL A 325 -2.20 -1.13 -8.88
CA VAL A 325 -1.16 -2.02 -8.34
C VAL A 325 -1.63 -3.48 -8.29
N PRO A 326 -0.73 -4.47 -8.35
CA PRO A 326 -1.09 -5.87 -8.17
C PRO A 326 -1.52 -6.15 -6.72
N ILE A 327 -2.47 -7.08 -6.57
CA ILE A 327 -3.07 -7.46 -5.30
C ILE A 327 -2.74 -8.92 -5.00
N ILE A 328 -2.38 -9.21 -3.76
CA ILE A 328 -2.24 -10.56 -3.24
C ILE A 328 -3.61 -11.06 -2.78
N LEU A 329 -4.02 -12.19 -3.35
CA LEU A 329 -5.24 -12.92 -2.96
C LEU A 329 -4.89 -14.28 -2.38
N ASP A 330 -5.59 -14.65 -1.31
CA ASP A 330 -5.55 -15.98 -0.72
C ASP A 330 -6.89 -16.68 -0.94
N LEU A 331 -6.86 -17.90 -1.47
CA LEU A 331 -8.05 -18.70 -1.65
C LEU A 331 -8.54 -19.21 -0.28
N VAL A 332 -9.80 -18.94 0.05
CA VAL A 332 -10.43 -19.39 1.30
C VAL A 332 -11.29 -20.63 1.06
N ARG A 333 -12.17 -20.60 0.06
CA ARG A 333 -12.96 -21.75 -0.40
C ARG A 333 -13.35 -21.57 -1.87
N GLU A 334 -13.35 -22.65 -2.65
CA GLU A 334 -13.82 -22.65 -4.05
C GLU A 334 -13.33 -21.47 -4.91
N GLU A 335 -14.14 -20.41 -5.04
CA GLU A 335 -13.89 -19.18 -5.82
C GLU A 335 -13.90 -17.91 -4.95
N GLU A 336 -13.85 -18.07 -3.63
CA GLU A 336 -13.84 -16.98 -2.66
C GLU A 336 -12.43 -16.71 -2.14
N TYR A 337 -12.06 -15.44 -2.22
CA TYR A 337 -10.71 -14.97 -1.98
C TYR A 337 -10.70 -13.88 -0.92
N GLN A 338 -9.73 -13.99 -0.02
CA GLN A 338 -9.39 -12.94 0.92
C GLN A 338 -8.34 -12.03 0.28
N VAL A 339 -8.57 -10.72 0.34
CA VAL A 339 -7.57 -9.72 -0.01
C VAL A 339 -6.51 -9.71 1.10
N VAL A 340 -5.29 -10.10 0.76
CA VAL A 340 -4.14 -10.06 1.67
C VAL A 340 -3.51 -8.68 1.66
N GLY A 341 -3.42 -8.07 0.47
CA GLY A 341 -2.97 -6.69 0.30
C GLY A 341 -2.26 -6.42 -1.01
N GLU A 342 -1.94 -5.15 -1.26
CA GLU A 342 -1.12 -4.74 -2.41
C GLU A 342 0.33 -5.24 -2.31
N CYS A 343 0.93 -5.50 -3.47
CA CYS A 343 2.35 -5.84 -3.58
C CYS A 343 3.06 -4.99 -4.63
N TYR A 344 4.38 -5.00 -4.57
CA TYR A 344 5.24 -4.54 -5.66
C TYR A 344 5.89 -5.75 -6.30
N ILE A 345 5.81 -5.88 -7.62
CA ILE A 345 6.54 -6.91 -8.39
C ILE A 345 7.22 -6.20 -9.56
N GLU A 346 8.52 -6.45 -9.75
CA GLU A 346 9.25 -5.90 -10.89
C GLU A 346 8.65 -6.37 -12.22
N ASP A 347 8.62 -5.49 -13.21
CA ASP A 347 8.03 -5.72 -14.54
C ASP A 347 6.53 -6.11 -14.53
N VAL A 348 5.77 -5.59 -13.55
CA VAL A 348 4.31 -5.75 -13.44
C VAL A 348 3.59 -4.43 -13.21
N MET A 349 4.24 -3.47 -12.54
CA MET A 349 3.60 -2.29 -11.96
C MET A 349 3.07 -1.28 -12.97
N LEU A 350 3.49 -1.35 -14.23
CA LEU A 350 3.15 -0.40 -15.29
C LEU A 350 2.36 -1.07 -16.44
N GLY A 351 1.82 -2.27 -16.21
CA GLY A 351 0.97 -2.97 -17.16
C GLY A 351 1.74 -3.87 -18.13
N GLU A 352 3.02 -4.11 -17.89
CA GLU A 352 3.94 -4.87 -18.75
C GLU A 352 3.47 -6.31 -18.99
N VAL A 353 2.76 -6.89 -18.02
CA VAL A 353 2.22 -8.25 -18.11
C VAL A 353 0.86 -8.32 -18.80
N VAL A 354 0.15 -7.19 -18.99
CA VAL A 354 -1.21 -7.16 -19.55
C VAL A 354 -1.18 -7.39 -21.07
N ASN A 355 -1.11 -8.65 -21.45
CA ASN A 355 -1.03 -9.14 -22.83
C ASN A 355 -2.20 -10.07 -23.22
N TRP A 356 -3.26 -10.06 -22.43
CA TRP A 356 -4.49 -10.84 -22.61
C TRP A 356 -5.67 -9.92 -22.89
N GLU A 357 -6.69 -10.36 -23.60
CA GLU A 357 -7.92 -9.61 -23.86
C GLU A 357 -8.84 -9.55 -22.62
N GLU A 358 -9.79 -8.59 -22.58
CA GLU A 358 -10.68 -8.43 -21.42
C GLU A 358 -11.60 -9.65 -21.20
N GLU A 359 -11.97 -10.34 -22.26
CA GLU A 359 -12.79 -11.56 -22.22
C GLU A 359 -12.04 -12.73 -21.58
N GLU A 360 -10.70 -12.73 -21.65
CA GLU A 360 -9.83 -13.74 -21.04
C GLU A 360 -9.56 -13.51 -19.55
N ALA A 361 -10.20 -12.49 -18.95
CA ALA A 361 -10.09 -12.23 -17.52
C ALA A 361 -10.94 -13.20 -16.70
N ASP A 362 -10.34 -13.77 -15.67
CA ASP A 362 -10.98 -14.62 -14.67
C ASP A 362 -11.89 -13.78 -13.75
N THR A 363 -12.83 -14.44 -13.10
CA THR A 363 -13.71 -13.84 -12.08
C THR A 363 -13.26 -14.29 -10.70
N PHE A 364 -13.18 -13.36 -9.76
CA PHE A 364 -12.84 -13.60 -8.36
C PHE A 364 -13.95 -13.06 -7.46
N ILE A 365 -14.34 -13.79 -6.42
CA ILE A 365 -15.27 -13.31 -5.40
C ILE A 365 -14.46 -12.90 -4.17
N LEU A 366 -14.34 -11.60 -3.91
CA LEU A 366 -13.67 -11.09 -2.72
C LEU A 366 -14.63 -11.13 -1.53
N ILE A 367 -14.17 -11.65 -0.39
CA ILE A 367 -14.98 -11.82 0.82
C ILE A 367 -14.47 -11.07 2.03
#